data_AF-A0A9W5JC28-F1
#
_entry.id   AF-A0A9W5JC28-F1
#
_cell.length_a   1.000
_cell.length_b   1.000
_cell.length_c   1.000
_cell.angle_alpha   90.00
_cell.angle_beta   90.00
_cell.angle_gamma   90.00
#
_symmetry.space_group_name_H-M   'P 1'
#
loop_
_entity.id
_entity.type
_entity.pdbx_description
1 polymer ?
#
loop_
_entity_poly.entity_id
_entity_poly.type
_entity_poly.pdbx_seq_one_letter_code
_entity_poly.pdbx_strand_id
1 'polypeptide(L)'
;MNFMNINEGGCVYKNEVYVRMLGLALPYIRNLLQLEKKEKILNLSCYLETDLVHNLTVTILDKNFTDHDIWFLNHQAKAYFEKCNEDISPNYNQHITYIKELFNMVPGDLKSKLTWIGP
;
A
#
# COMPACT_ATOMS: atom_id res chain seq x y z
N MET A 1 11.83 25.03 -3.69
CA MET A 1 11.91 23.96 -2.67
C MET A 1 12.70 22.84 -3.32
N ASN A 2 13.95 22.63 -2.88
CA ASN A 2 14.87 21.70 -3.55
C ASN A 2 14.42 20.26 -3.31
N PHE A 3 14.11 19.55 -4.40
CA PHE A 3 14.09 18.10 -4.40
C PHE A 3 15.53 17.64 -4.13
N MET A 4 15.78 17.04 -2.97
CA MET A 4 17.05 16.40 -2.69
C MET A 4 17.25 15.25 -3.68
N ASN A 5 18.35 15.35 -4.43
CA ASN A 5 18.99 14.20 -5.07
C ASN A 5 19.31 13.15 -4.00
N ILE A 6 18.90 11.91 -4.24
CA ILE A 6 19.40 10.74 -3.53
C ILE A 6 19.93 9.75 -4.58
N ASN A 7 21.11 9.23 -4.27
CA ASN A 7 22.10 8.62 -5.14
C ASN A 7 21.73 7.25 -5.76
N GLU A 8 22.36 6.98 -6.90
CA GLU A 8 23.08 5.75 -7.28
C GLU A 8 22.70 4.44 -6.55
N GLY A 9 22.06 3.50 -7.26
CA GLY A 9 22.05 2.05 -6.92
C GLY A 9 21.46 1.61 -5.57
N GLY A 10 20.74 2.49 -4.87
CA GLY A 10 20.25 2.25 -3.51
C GLY A 10 19.03 1.33 -3.41
N CYS A 11 19.08 0.38 -2.48
CA CYS A 11 17.92 -0.40 -2.06
C CYS A 11 16.77 0.53 -1.65
N VAL A 12 15.62 0.42 -2.31
CA VAL A 12 14.38 1.15 -1.98
C VAL A 12 13.99 0.85 -0.53
N TYR A 13 13.75 1.88 0.27
CA TYR A 13 13.30 1.72 1.65
C TYR A 13 11.78 1.46 1.73
N LYS A 14 11.34 0.66 2.71
CA LYS A 14 9.91 0.40 3.01
C LYS A 14 9.06 1.68 2.97
N ASN A 15 9.57 2.76 3.56
CA ASN A 15 8.89 4.05 3.69
C ASN A 15 8.63 4.70 2.31
N GLU A 16 9.54 4.53 1.35
CA GLU A 16 9.34 5.00 -0.04
C GLU A 16 8.25 4.20 -0.74
N VAL A 17 8.14 2.90 -0.47
CA VAL A 17 7.01 2.09 -0.95
C VAL A 17 5.70 2.62 -0.38
N TYR A 18 5.64 2.92 0.92
CA TYR A 18 4.45 3.51 1.54
C TYR A 18 4.08 4.88 0.97
N VAL A 19 5.07 5.75 0.74
CA VAL A 19 4.84 7.05 0.08
C VAL A 19 4.28 6.84 -1.34
N ARG A 20 4.79 5.88 -2.11
CA ARG A 20 4.26 5.56 -3.44
C ARG A 20 2.83 4.99 -3.37
N MET A 21 2.54 4.12 -2.40
CA MET A 21 1.17 3.63 -2.17
C MET A 21 0.20 4.77 -1.85
N LEU A 22 0.57 5.69 -0.96
CA LEU A 22 -0.24 6.87 -0.63
C LEU A 22 -0.39 7.81 -1.83
N GLY A 23 0.70 8.05 -2.57
CA GLY A 23 0.71 8.88 -3.77
C GLY A 23 -0.17 8.34 -4.89
N LEU A 24 -0.41 7.03 -4.93
CA LEU A 24 -1.32 6.39 -5.87
C LEU A 24 -2.78 6.44 -5.39
N ALA A 25 -3.03 6.04 -4.15
CA ALA A 25 -4.38 5.91 -3.61
C ALA A 25 -5.05 7.27 -3.34
N LEU A 26 -4.34 8.23 -2.74
CA LEU A 26 -4.96 9.49 -2.27
C LEU A 26 -5.52 10.35 -3.41
N PRO A 27 -4.83 10.57 -4.55
CA PRO A 27 -5.43 11.30 -5.66
C PRO A 27 -6.66 10.60 -6.23
N TYR A 28 -6.62 9.26 -6.33
CA TYR A 28 -7.75 8.47 -6.81
C TYR A 28 -8.97 8.59 -5.87
N ILE A 29 -8.77 8.38 -4.57
CA ILE A 29 -9.82 8.54 -3.55
C ILE A 29 -10.41 9.96 -3.60
N ARG A 30 -9.57 11.00 -3.65
CA ARG A 30 -10.03 12.40 -3.75
C ARG A 30 -10.90 12.61 -4.99
N ASN A 31 -10.48 12.11 -6.15
CA ASN A 31 -11.23 12.27 -7.40
C ASN A 31 -12.58 11.58 -7.32
N LEU A 32 -12.63 10.36 -6.76
CA LEU A 32 -13.91 9.69 -6.53
C LEU A 32 -14.79 10.52 -5.61
N LEU A 33 -14.31 11.00 -4.47
CA LEU A 33 -15.09 11.81 -3.51
C LEU A 33 -15.75 13.07 -4.11
N GLN A 34 -15.29 13.58 -5.26
CA GLN A 34 -15.90 14.71 -5.96
C GLN A 34 -17.11 14.34 -6.83
N LEU A 35 -17.34 13.05 -7.09
CA LEU A 35 -18.45 12.59 -7.92
C LEU A 35 -19.77 12.71 -7.15
N GLU A 36 -20.73 13.46 -7.71
CA GLU A 36 -22.06 13.67 -7.11
C GLU A 36 -22.90 12.38 -7.03
N LYS A 37 -22.68 11.45 -7.96
CA LYS A 37 -23.32 10.13 -8.00
C LYS A 37 -22.28 9.07 -8.31
N LYS A 38 -22.09 8.15 -7.37
CA LYS A 38 -21.15 7.04 -7.51
C LYS A 38 -21.90 5.73 -7.73
N GLU A 39 -21.49 5.02 -8.76
CA GLU A 39 -21.86 3.62 -8.93
C GLU A 39 -21.31 2.80 -7.76
N LYS A 40 -21.98 1.67 -7.47
CA LYS A 40 -21.61 0.78 -6.36
C LYS A 40 -20.14 0.30 -6.46
N ILE A 41 -19.66 0.05 -7.68
CA ILE A 41 -18.28 -0.39 -7.91
C ILE A 41 -17.26 0.70 -7.55
N LEU A 42 -17.55 1.97 -7.84
CA LEU A 42 -16.71 3.11 -7.46
C LEU A 42 -16.68 3.33 -5.94
N ASN A 43 -17.81 3.08 -5.26
CA ASN A 43 -17.84 3.10 -3.79
C ASN A 43 -17.00 1.97 -3.20
N LEU A 44 -17.08 0.76 -3.77
CA LEU A 44 -16.28 -0.39 -3.35
C LEU A 44 -14.78 -0.12 -3.56
N SER A 45 -14.40 0.41 -4.72
CA SER A 45 -12.99 0.71 -5.01
C SER A 45 -12.45 1.80 -4.09
N CYS A 46 -13.21 2.87 -3.86
CA CYS A 46 -12.86 3.91 -2.89
C CYS A 46 -12.63 3.34 -1.47
N TYR A 47 -13.51 2.43 -1.04
CA TYR A 47 -13.40 1.76 0.26
C TYR A 47 -12.13 0.92 0.33
N LEU A 48 -11.86 0.07 -0.67
CA LEU A 48 -10.69 -0.82 -0.69
C LEU A 48 -9.37 -0.04 -0.70
N GLU A 49 -9.27 1.03 -1.49
CA GLU A 49 -8.10 1.92 -1.52
C GLU A 49 -7.86 2.57 -0.16
N THR A 50 -8.92 3.05 0.49
CA THR A 50 -8.84 3.68 1.81
C THR A 50 -8.45 2.67 2.88
N ASP A 51 -9.08 1.49 2.87
CA ASP A 51 -8.81 0.40 3.81
C ASP A 51 -7.35 -0.06 3.71
N LEU A 52 -6.79 -0.13 2.48
CA LEU A 52 -5.39 -0.45 2.26
C LEU A 52 -4.46 0.61 2.89
N VAL A 53 -4.66 1.90 2.64
CA VAL A 53 -3.61 2.89 2.92
C VAL A 53 -3.75 3.66 4.25
N HIS A 54 -4.90 3.64 4.91
CA HIS A 54 -5.17 4.56 6.03
C HIS A 54 -4.23 4.40 7.24
N ASN A 55 -3.69 3.20 7.48
CA ASN A 55 -2.77 2.96 8.59
C ASN A 55 -1.30 3.06 8.22
N LEU A 56 -0.95 3.30 6.95
CA LEU A 56 0.46 3.44 6.56
C LEU A 56 1.16 4.56 7.33
N THR A 57 0.43 5.62 7.69
CA THR A 57 0.97 6.76 8.45
C THR A 57 1.46 6.40 9.85
N VAL A 58 1.04 5.26 10.42
CA VAL A 58 1.46 4.83 11.76
C VAL A 58 2.95 4.52 11.80
N THR A 59 3.49 3.90 10.74
CA THR A 59 4.89 3.44 10.67
C THR A 59 5.69 4.04 9.51
N ILE A 60 5.14 5.02 8.79
CA ILE A 60 5.79 5.63 7.62
C ILE A 60 7.07 6.41 7.95
N LEU A 61 7.26 6.82 9.20
CA LEU A 61 8.48 7.49 9.65
C LEU A 61 9.49 6.52 10.28
N ASP A 62 9.06 5.30 10.59
CA ASP A 62 9.93 4.26 11.13
C ASP A 62 10.70 3.59 10.01
N LYS A 63 12.02 3.71 10.03
CA LYS A 63 12.90 3.14 8.99
C LYS A 63 12.90 1.61 9.00
N ASN A 64 12.71 1.00 10.17
CA ASN A 64 12.75 -0.45 10.34
C ASN A 64 11.34 -1.05 10.20
N PHE A 65 11.26 -2.34 9.89
CA PHE A 65 10.01 -3.07 10.04
C PHE A 65 9.67 -3.23 11.53
N THR A 66 8.39 -3.10 11.82
CA THR A 66 7.77 -3.19 13.14
C THR A 66 6.64 -4.22 13.11
N ASP A 67 6.09 -4.55 14.27
CA ASP A 67 4.93 -5.44 14.36
C ASP A 67 3.70 -4.86 13.63
N HIS A 68 3.56 -3.53 13.57
CA HIS A 68 2.48 -2.90 12.82
C HIS A 68 2.63 -3.09 11.31
N ASP A 69 3.86 -3.06 10.77
CA ASP A 69 4.08 -3.34 9.34
C ASP A 69 3.70 -4.78 8.99
N ILE A 70 4.01 -5.74 9.88
CA ILE A 70 3.58 -7.13 9.74
C ILE A 70 2.07 -7.28 9.83
N TRP A 71 1.43 -6.56 10.76
CA TRP A 71 -0.03 -6.55 10.86
C TRP A 71 -0.67 -6.00 9.57
N PHE A 72 -0.16 -4.90 9.03
CA PHE A 72 -0.58 -4.34 7.75
C PHE A 72 -0.49 -5.39 6.62
N LEU A 73 0.66 -6.08 6.49
CA LEU A 73 0.86 -7.09 5.46
C LEU A 73 -0.09 -8.28 5.61
N ASN A 74 -0.35 -8.73 6.84
CA ASN A 74 -1.23 -9.88 7.11
C ASN A 74 -2.72 -9.57 6.95
N HIS A 75 -3.13 -8.33 7.14
CA HIS A 75 -4.56 -7.95 7.20
C HIS A 75 -4.96 -7.06 6.03
N GLN A 76 -4.42 -5.86 5.94
CA GLN A 76 -4.85 -4.85 4.96
C GLN A 76 -4.38 -5.20 3.54
N ALA A 77 -3.10 -5.55 3.39
CA ALA A 77 -2.56 -5.96 2.09
C ALA A 77 -3.24 -7.25 1.58
N LYS A 78 -3.46 -8.21 2.48
CA LYS A 78 -4.17 -9.46 2.16
C LYS A 78 -5.62 -9.21 1.74
N ALA A 79 -6.36 -8.43 2.52
CA ALA A 79 -7.76 -8.11 2.21
C ALA A 79 -7.88 -7.39 0.87
N TYR A 80 -6.96 -6.47 0.55
CA TYR A 80 -6.93 -5.81 -0.75
C TYR A 80 -6.64 -6.79 -1.89
N PHE A 81 -5.66 -7.69 -1.74
CA PHE A 81 -5.36 -8.72 -2.73
C PHE A 81 -6.53 -9.67 -3.00
N GLU A 82 -7.24 -10.11 -1.95
CA GLU A 82 -8.33 -11.08 -2.09
C GLU A 82 -9.65 -10.48 -2.60
N LYS A 83 -9.89 -9.18 -2.32
CA LYS A 83 -11.19 -8.53 -2.57
C LYS A 83 -11.17 -7.52 -3.70
N CYS A 84 -10.00 -7.13 -4.18
CA CYS A 84 -9.83 -6.19 -5.28
C CYS A 84 -9.30 -6.90 -6.54
N ASN A 85 -9.45 -6.24 -7.67
CA ASN A 85 -8.87 -6.62 -8.96
C ASN A 85 -8.89 -5.40 -9.89
N GLU A 86 -8.37 -5.56 -11.10
CA GLU A 86 -8.28 -4.51 -12.13
C GLU A 86 -9.63 -3.99 -12.63
N ASP A 87 -10.70 -4.79 -12.54
CA ASP A 87 -12.06 -4.32 -12.85
C ASP A 87 -12.64 -3.44 -11.74
N ILE A 88 -12.20 -3.62 -10.50
CA ILE A 88 -12.67 -2.85 -9.33
C ILE A 88 -11.86 -1.57 -9.17
N SER A 89 -10.53 -1.64 -9.15
CA SER A 89 -9.65 -0.48 -8.98
C SER A 89 -8.58 -0.42 -10.07
N PRO A 90 -8.42 0.74 -10.75
CA PRO A 90 -7.33 0.92 -11.71
C PRO A 90 -5.94 0.87 -11.05
N ASN A 91 -5.87 1.07 -9.74
CA ASN A 91 -4.62 1.04 -8.99
C ASN A 91 -4.19 -0.37 -8.56
N TYR A 92 -5.06 -1.38 -8.74
CA TYR A 92 -4.86 -2.73 -8.19
C TYR A 92 -3.49 -3.32 -8.53
N ASN A 93 -3.17 -3.41 -9.82
CA ASN A 93 -1.94 -4.05 -10.27
C ASN A 93 -0.68 -3.35 -9.73
N GLN A 94 -0.71 -2.02 -9.62
CA GLN A 94 0.43 -1.27 -9.09
C GLN A 94 0.57 -1.42 -7.56
N HIS A 95 -0.54 -1.48 -6.83
CA HIS A 95 -0.53 -1.82 -5.40
C HIS A 95 -0.01 -3.23 -5.15
N ILE A 96 -0.36 -4.21 -5.98
CA ILE A 96 0.19 -5.57 -5.88
C ILE A 96 1.71 -5.56 -6.04
N THR A 97 2.27 -4.81 -6.99
CA THR A 97 3.72 -4.66 -7.11
C THR A 97 4.36 -4.09 -5.83
N TYR A 98 3.76 -3.05 -5.23
CA TYR A 98 4.26 -2.49 -3.97
C TYR A 98 4.18 -3.46 -2.80
N ILE A 99 3.09 -4.24 -2.71
CA ILE A 99 2.95 -5.28 -1.70
C ILE A 99 4.04 -6.34 -1.87
N LYS A 100 4.32 -6.81 -3.09
CA LYS A 100 5.43 -7.74 -3.38
C LYS A 100 6.78 -7.19 -2.92
N GLU A 101 7.05 -5.92 -3.22
CA GLU A 101 8.27 -5.26 -2.78
C GLU A 101 8.40 -5.28 -1.24
N LEU A 102 7.33 -4.95 -0.51
CA LEU A 102 7.33 -4.97 0.94
C LEU A 102 7.58 -6.37 1.51
N PHE A 103 6.92 -7.40 0.97
CA PHE A 103 7.14 -8.80 1.38
C PHE A 103 8.60 -9.23 1.23
N ASN A 104 9.25 -8.80 0.14
CA ASN A 104 10.66 -9.10 -0.11
C ASN A 104 11.61 -8.36 0.85
N MET A 105 11.21 -7.20 1.36
CA MET A 105 11.99 -6.37 2.28
C MET A 105 11.84 -6.79 3.76
N VAL A 106 10.85 -7.64 4.11
CA VAL A 106 10.66 -8.07 5.51
C VAL A 106 11.92 -8.78 6.02
N PRO A 107 12.52 -8.34 7.15
CA PRO A 107 13.70 -8.99 7.71
C PRO A 107 13.39 -10.38 8.27
N GLY A 108 14.40 -11.25 8.29
CA GLY A 108 14.22 -12.70 8.50
C GLY A 108 13.57 -13.08 9.85
N ASP A 109 13.86 -12.33 10.90
CA ASP A 109 13.26 -12.47 12.22
C ASP A 109 11.73 -12.21 12.21
N LEU A 110 11.29 -11.22 11.43
CA LEU A 110 9.87 -10.89 11.27
C LEU A 110 9.15 -11.73 10.20
N LYS A 111 9.86 -12.36 9.25
CA LYS A 111 9.24 -13.22 8.22
C LYS A 111 8.42 -14.36 8.83
N SER A 112 8.86 -14.88 9.99
CA SER A 112 8.14 -15.93 10.73
C SER A 112 6.73 -15.52 11.20
N LYS A 113 6.46 -14.21 11.28
CA LYS A 113 5.17 -13.65 11.70
C LYS A 113 4.20 -13.41 10.54
N LEU A 114 4.64 -13.58 9.28
CA LEU A 114 3.75 -13.50 8.12
C LEU A 114 2.85 -14.74 8.08
N THR A 115 1.54 -14.53 7.89
CA THR A 115 0.53 -15.62 7.89
C THR A 115 0.14 -16.08 6.49
N TRP A 116 0.72 -15.47 5.45
CA TRP A 116 0.52 -15.80 4.05
C TRP A 116 1.76 -15.44 3.22
N ILE A 117 1.83 -15.97 2.00
CA ILE A 117 3.02 -15.87 1.14
C ILE A 117 3.15 -14.53 0.39
N GLY A 118 2.13 -13.67 0.48
CA GLY A 118 2.00 -12.49 -0.35
C GLY A 118 1.43 -12.79 -1.75
N PRO A 119 1.21 -11.74 -2.56
CA PRO A 119 0.70 -11.87 -3.92
C PRO A 119 1.79 -12.21 -4.96
#